data_AF-A0A0H5RG43-F1
#
_entry.id   AF-A0A0H5RG43-F1
#
_cell.length_a   1.000
_cell.length_b   1.000
_cell.length_c   1.000
_cell.angle_alpha   90.00
_cell.angle_beta   90.00
_cell.angle_gamma   90.00
#
_symmetry.space_group_name_H-M   'P 1'
#
loop_
_entity.id
_entity.type
_entity.pdbx_description
1 polymer ?
#
loop_
_entity_poly.entity_id
_entity_poly.type
_entity_poly.pdbx_seq_one_letter_code
_entity_poly.pdbx_strand_id
1 'polypeptide(L)'
;HLGDKWVAVQSVTLNAIHLAIFIRRELYQCVSNISSSSVATGVGNVIGNKGGVAISFTLGNLSFVFINCHFHAHDNGVSQRNADFHTIDSGLSLSGSNGRRASEAFD
;
A
#
# COMPACT_ATOMS: atom_id res chain seq x y z
N HIS A 1 4.47 12.65 -18.04
CA HIS A 1 5.72 11.87 -18.05
C HIS A 1 6.61 12.41 -16.92
N LEU A 2 7.08 11.59 -15.98
CA LEU A 2 7.90 12.05 -14.83
C LEU A 2 9.38 12.30 -15.19
N GLY A 3 9.75 12.25 -16.48
CA GLY A 3 11.12 12.25 -16.97
C GLY A 3 11.94 10.99 -16.63
N ASP A 4 13.17 10.93 -17.13
CA ASP A 4 14.01 9.72 -17.14
C ASP A 4 14.67 9.44 -15.77
N LYS A 5 14.63 10.43 -14.88
CA LYS A 5 15.20 10.39 -13.53
C LYS A 5 14.38 9.54 -12.54
N TRP A 6 13.15 9.17 -12.91
CA TRP A 6 12.23 8.42 -12.06
C TRP A 6 11.90 7.06 -12.68
N VAL A 7 11.67 6.07 -11.82
CA VAL A 7 11.22 4.74 -12.20
C VAL A 7 10.06 4.33 -11.29
N ALA A 8 9.08 3.63 -11.84
CA ALA A 8 7.98 3.08 -11.07
C ALA A 8 8.48 1.92 -10.21
N VAL A 9 8.16 1.93 -8.92
CA VAL A 9 8.41 0.81 -8.00
C VAL A 9 7.26 -0.19 -8.07
N GLN A 10 6.03 0.30 -7.90
CA GLN A 10 4.81 -0.50 -7.95
C GLN A 10 3.60 0.42 -8.12
N SER A 11 2.53 -0.12 -8.69
CA SER A 11 1.20 0.49 -8.70
C SER A 11 0.13 -0.53 -8.33
N VAL A 12 -0.87 -0.11 -7.57
CA VAL A 12 -2.03 -0.93 -7.18
C VAL A 12 -3.30 -0.12 -7.42
N THR A 13 -4.36 -0.82 -7.81
CA THR A 13 -5.64 -0.22 -8.17
C THR A 13 -6.79 -1.05 -7.62
N LEU A 14 -7.77 -0.37 -7.02
CA LEU A 14 -9.08 -0.91 -6.67
C LEU A 14 -10.14 0.01 -7.26
N ASN A 15 -10.68 -0.36 -8.42
CA ASN A 15 -11.59 0.48 -9.20
C ASN A 15 -10.99 1.89 -9.44
N ALA A 16 -11.57 2.95 -8.87
CA ALA A 16 -11.09 4.33 -9.00
C ALA A 16 -10.05 4.75 -7.93
N ILE A 17 -9.66 3.83 -7.04
CA ILE A 17 -8.66 4.07 -5.99
C ILE A 17 -7.31 3.59 -6.51
N HIS A 18 -6.39 4.52 -6.77
CA HIS A 18 -5.09 4.23 -7.36
C HIS A 18 -3.96 4.69 -6.44
N LEU A 19 -2.92 3.87 -6.32
CA LEU A 19 -1.67 4.24 -5.66
C LEU A 19 -0.51 3.79 -6.54
N ALA A 20 0.38 4.71 -6.88
CA ALA A 20 1.59 4.44 -7.64
C ALA A 20 2.78 5.09 -6.96
N ILE A 21 3.83 4.31 -6.71
CA ILE A 21 5.06 4.78 -6.09
C ILE A 21 6.15 4.87 -7.15
N PHE A 22 6.79 6.04 -7.23
CA PHE A 22 7.95 6.29 -8.08
C PHE A 22 9.14 6.66 -7.22
N ILE A 23 10.33 6.19 -7.60
CA ILE A 23 11.59 6.50 -6.92
C ILE A 23 12.61 7.05 -7.92
N ARG A 24 13.58 7.81 -7.42
CA ARG A 24 14.73 8.22 -8.23
C ARG A 24 15.46 6.98 -8.74
N ARG A 25 15.80 6.97 -10.04
CA ARG A 25 16.44 5.84 -10.73
C ARG A 25 17.71 5.35 -10.01
N GLU A 26 18.50 6.27 -9.47
CA GLU A 26 19.74 5.96 -8.73
C GLU A 26 19.52 5.18 -7.43
N LEU A 27 18.31 5.22 -6.85
CA LEU A 27 17.94 4.51 -5.63
C LEU A 27 17.24 3.17 -5.88
N TYR A 28 16.86 2.88 -7.13
CA TYR A 28 16.04 1.71 -7.46
C TYR A 28 16.73 0.38 -7.08
N GLN A 29 18.05 0.31 -7.20
CA GLN A 29 18.83 -0.88 -6.84
C GLN A 29 18.80 -1.18 -5.33
N CYS A 30 18.41 -0.23 -4.50
CA CYS A 30 18.24 -0.42 -3.06
C CYS A 30 16.83 -0.89 -2.69
N VAL A 31 15.90 -0.99 -3.65
CA VAL A 31 14.52 -1.40 -3.38
C VAL A 31 14.41 -2.93 -3.36
N SER A 32 13.77 -3.47 -2.32
CA SER A 32 13.48 -4.90 -2.16
C SER A 32 12.13 -5.11 -1.47
N ASN A 33 11.70 -6.36 -1.30
CA ASN A 33 10.48 -6.73 -0.57
C ASN A 33 9.21 -5.97 -1.00
N ILE A 34 9.05 -5.73 -2.31
CA ILE A 34 7.88 -5.03 -2.85
C ILE A 34 6.64 -5.92 -2.66
N SER A 35 5.60 -5.37 -2.04
CA SER A 35 4.30 -6.01 -1.84
C SER A 35 3.18 -5.01 -2.06
N SER A 36 2.01 -5.49 -2.47
CA SER A 36 0.81 -4.66 -2.61
C SER A 36 -0.43 -5.43 -2.21
N SER A 37 -1.44 -4.72 -1.72
CA SER A 37 -2.71 -5.30 -1.27
C SER A 37 -3.87 -4.34 -1.52
N SER A 38 -5.09 -4.87 -1.54
CA SER A 38 -6.31 -4.07 -1.71
C SER A 38 -7.49 -4.70 -0.97
N VAL A 39 -8.34 -3.88 -0.38
CA VAL A 39 -9.55 -4.29 0.35
C VAL A 39 -10.72 -3.42 -0.09
N ALA A 40 -11.82 -4.04 -0.53
CA ALA A 40 -13.06 -3.36 -0.84
C ALA A 40 -13.94 -3.21 0.42
N THR A 41 -14.56 -2.05 0.59
CA THR A 41 -15.52 -1.75 1.67
C THR A 41 -16.83 -1.15 1.14
N GLY A 42 -17.06 -1.19 -0.18
CA GLY A 42 -18.31 -0.72 -0.78
C GLY A 42 -19.49 -1.64 -0.43
N VAL A 43 -20.57 -1.59 -1.21
CA VAL A 43 -21.80 -2.35 -0.91
C VAL A 43 -21.46 -3.83 -0.65
N GLY A 44 -21.83 -4.31 0.54
CA GLY A 44 -21.58 -5.68 0.99
C GLY A 44 -20.10 -6.04 1.21
N ASN A 45 -19.19 -5.06 1.29
CA ASN A 45 -17.73 -5.24 1.27
C ASN A 45 -17.16 -5.87 -0.02
N VAL A 46 -17.91 -5.80 -1.13
CA VAL A 46 -17.50 -6.43 -2.40
C VAL A 46 -17.28 -5.40 -3.51
N ILE A 47 -18.01 -4.28 -3.49
CA ILE A 47 -17.86 -3.26 -4.54
C ILE A 47 -16.62 -2.39 -4.24
N GLY A 48 -15.68 -2.34 -5.18
CA GLY A 48 -14.42 -1.59 -5.03
C GLY A 48 -14.52 -0.06 -5.11
N ASN A 49 -15.72 0.53 -5.08
CA ASN A 49 -15.89 1.99 -5.12
C ASN A 49 -15.55 2.69 -3.79
N LYS A 50 -15.35 1.90 -2.74
CA LYS A 50 -14.84 2.26 -1.41
C LYS A 50 -13.86 1.17 -0.97
N GLY A 51 -12.86 1.54 -0.20
CA GLY A 51 -11.83 0.61 0.20
C GLY A 51 -10.46 1.26 0.37
N GLY A 52 -9.45 0.40 0.44
CA GLY A 52 -8.05 0.79 0.58
C GLY A 52 -7.16 -0.02 -0.33
N VAL A 53 -6.10 0.60 -0.81
CA VAL A 53 -4.99 -0.06 -1.49
C VAL A 53 -3.68 0.29 -0.79
N ALA A 54 -2.74 -0.64 -0.75
CA ALA A 54 -1.45 -0.43 -0.11
C ALA A 54 -0.31 -0.95 -0.96
N ILE A 55 0.84 -0.30 -0.83
CA ILE A 55 2.14 -0.75 -1.35
C ILE A 55 3.14 -0.69 -0.19
N SER A 56 3.88 -1.75 0.03
CA SER A 56 5.08 -1.76 0.88
C SER A 56 6.31 -2.14 0.10
N PHE A 57 7.47 -1.66 0.55
CA PHE A 57 8.78 -2.06 0.05
C PHE A 57 9.84 -1.71 1.10
N THR A 58 11.02 -2.32 0.97
CA THR A 58 12.21 -1.96 1.74
C THR A 58 13.14 -1.16 0.85
N LEU A 59 13.69 -0.04 1.35
CA LEU A 59 14.76 0.74 0.73
C LEU A 59 16.01 0.63 1.60
N GLY A 60 16.99 -0.16 1.15
CA GLY A 60 18.14 -0.54 1.96
C GLY A 60 17.68 -1.33 3.20
N ASN A 61 17.73 -0.67 4.37
CA ASN A 61 17.31 -1.26 5.65
C ASN A 61 16.02 -0.64 6.20
N LEU A 62 15.37 0.26 5.46
CA LEU A 62 14.16 0.97 5.89
C LEU A 62 12.94 0.40 5.18
N SER A 63 11.96 -0.05 5.94
CA SER A 63 10.68 -0.52 5.39
C SER A 63 9.67 0.60 5.36
N PHE A 64 9.00 0.75 4.21
CA PHE A 64 7.96 1.73 3.97
C PHE A 64 6.64 1.02 3.64
N VAL A 65 5.54 1.61 4.09
CA VAL A 65 4.19 1.27 3.63
C VAL A 65 3.44 2.55 3.32
N PHE A 66 2.78 2.56 2.16
CA PHE A 66 1.91 3.63 1.69
C PHE A 66 0.53 3.05 1.52
N ILE A 67 -0.49 3.72 2.08
CA ILE A 67 -1.88 3.30 2.01
C ILE A 67 -2.70 4.46 1.46
N ASN A 68 -3.50 4.18 0.43
CA ASN A 68 -4.49 5.12 -0.11
C ASN A 68 -5.89 4.53 0.09
N CYS A 69 -6.81 5.33 0.62
CA CYS A 69 -8.17 4.90 0.93
C CYS A 69 -9.21 5.87 0.39
N HIS A 70 -10.36 5.33 0.02
CA HIS A 70 -11.58 6.09 -0.26
C HIS A 70 -12.68 5.56 0.66
N PHE A 71 -12.90 6.26 1.78
CA PHE A 71 -13.91 5.90 2.77
C PHE A 71 -15.30 6.43 2.41
N HIS A 72 -16.30 6.04 3.20
CA HIS A 72 -17.69 6.46 3.12
C HIS A 72 -17.81 8.00 3.07
N ALA A 73 -18.62 8.49 2.14
CA ALA A 73 -18.86 9.91 1.92
C ALA A 73 -19.86 10.51 2.93
N HIS A 74 -20.10 11.82 2.83
CA HIS A 74 -21.05 12.62 3.63
C HIS A 74 -20.63 12.87 5.08
N ASP A 75 -20.96 14.07 5.58
CA ASP A 75 -20.50 14.56 6.89
C ASP A 75 -20.94 13.65 8.04
N ASN A 76 -22.19 13.18 7.99
CA ASN A 76 -22.79 12.31 9.01
C ASN A 76 -22.27 10.86 8.99
N GLY A 77 -21.41 10.49 8.04
CA GLY A 77 -20.90 9.12 7.85
C GLY A 77 -19.74 8.70 8.75
N VAL A 78 -19.57 9.31 9.93
CA VAL A 78 -18.40 9.05 10.81
C VAL A 78 -18.30 7.57 11.19
N SER A 79 -19.40 6.96 11.64
CA SER A 79 -19.40 5.54 12.04
C SER A 79 -19.04 4.60 10.90
N GLN A 80 -19.50 4.90 9.67
CA GLN A 80 -19.18 4.12 8.48
C GLN A 80 -17.71 4.29 8.07
N ARG A 81 -17.15 5.50 8.15
CA ARG A 81 -15.71 5.72 7.92
C ARG A 81 -14.84 4.97 8.91
N ASN A 82 -15.24 4.92 10.18
CA ASN A 82 -14.52 4.14 11.19
C ASN A 82 -14.61 2.63 10.90
N ALA A 83 -15.77 2.14 10.45
CA ALA A 83 -15.93 0.75 10.02
C ALA A 83 -15.06 0.43 8.79
N ASP A 84 -15.05 1.30 7.76
CA ASP A 84 -14.17 1.18 6.60
C ASP A 84 -12.70 1.08 7.03
N PHE A 85 -12.26 1.97 7.93
CA PHE A 85 -10.90 1.95 8.48
C PHE A 85 -10.55 0.60 9.09
N HIS A 86 -11.39 0.08 9.99
CA HIS A 86 -11.12 -1.22 10.64
C HIS A 86 -11.11 -2.39 9.66
N THR A 87 -12.02 -2.39 8.66
CA THR A 87 -12.02 -3.42 7.61
C THR A 87 -10.75 -3.36 6.76
N ILE A 88 -10.27 -2.16 6.42
CA ILE A 88 -9.04 -2.00 5.62
C ILE A 88 -7.81 -2.39 6.43
N ASP A 89 -7.70 -1.92 7.68
CA ASP A 89 -6.59 -2.21 8.58
C ASP A 89 -6.42 -3.73 8.82
N SER A 90 -7.52 -4.43 9.07
CA SER A 90 -7.51 -5.89 9.28
C SER A 90 -7.40 -6.71 7.98
N GLY A 91 -7.82 -6.16 6.84
CA GLY A 91 -7.89 -6.87 5.57
C GLY A 91 -6.65 -6.73 4.69
N LEU A 92 -5.87 -5.66 4.85
CA LEU A 92 -4.66 -5.45 4.04
C LEU A 92 -3.60 -6.48 4.44
N SER A 93 -3.33 -7.41 3.52
CA SER A 93 -2.27 -8.40 3.68
C SER A 93 -1.07 -8.01 2.83
N LEU A 94 0.01 -7.59 3.50
CA LEU A 94 1.29 -7.27 2.87
C LEU A 94 2.31 -8.32 3.33
N SER A 95 3.14 -8.82 2.42
CA SER A 95 4.25 -9.67 2.82
C SER A 95 5.25 -8.83 3.61
N GLY A 96 5.32 -9.10 4.92
CA GLY A 96 6.45 -8.63 5.72
C GLY A 96 7.72 -9.30 5.24
N SER A 97 8.85 -8.60 5.33
CA SER A 97 10.14 -9.28 5.38
C SER A 97 10.07 -10.24 6.57
N ASN A 98 9.89 -11.55 6.33
CA ASN A 98 10.04 -12.54 7.40
C ASN A 98 11.34 -12.22 8.13
N GLY A 99 11.24 -11.95 9.43
CA GLY A 99 12.28 -11.31 10.22
C GLY A 99 13.55 -12.14 10.28
N ARG A 100 14.43 -12.00 9.29
CA ARG A 100 15.85 -12.27 9.47
C ARG A 100 16.42 -11.09 10.22
N ARG A 101 16.84 -11.34 11.46
CA ARG A 101 17.65 -10.37 12.20
C ARG A 101 18.92 -10.14 11.39
N ALA A 102 19.37 -8.90 11.32
CA ALA A 102 20.62 -8.53 10.64
C ALA A 102 21.86 -9.30 11.17
N SER A 103 21.75 -9.98 12.31
CA SER A 103 22.77 -10.87 12.87
C SER A 103 22.98 -12.18 12.09
N GLU A 104 22.13 -12.53 11.12
CA GLU A 104 22.23 -13.79 10.35
C GLU A 104 22.74 -13.59 8.92
N ALA A 105 23.13 -12.36 8.54
CA ALA A 105 23.63 -12.03 7.20
C ALA A 105 25.18 -12.00 7.11
N PHE A 106 25.86 -12.25 8.23
CA PHE A 106 27.32 -12.25 8.33
C PHE A 106 27.80 -13.44 9.19
N ASP A 107 27.41 -14.65 8.79
CA ASP A 107 28.11 -15.90 9.09
C ASP A 107 28.19 -16.72 7.79
#